data_AF-A0A1V4XDA1-F1
#
_entry.id   AF-A0A1V4XDA1-F1
#
_cell.length_a   1.000
_cell.length_b   1.000
_cell.length_c   1.000
_cell.angle_alpha   90.00
_cell.angle_beta   90.00
_cell.angle_gamma   90.00
#
_symmetry.space_group_name_H-M   'P 1'
#
loop_
_entity.id
_entity.type
_entity.pdbx_description
1 polymer ?
#
loop_
_entity_poly.entity_id
_entity_poly.type
_entity_poly.pdbx_seq_one_letter_code
_entity_poly.pdbx_strand_id
1 'polypeptide(L)'
;MAYLVDLYSIFKCKSDPLLENSMINFILEFQNGDHGFGYHQSTLSETSKAVVMLKLLAYPLEKLQADRFIAECEEPRCGFTEIPGTSLSYLEFIYGGVLAAATVDYKLHYPDSCIDFIESCQTNRGGFSRTVWGGIATMENTFYAVHALKLLSVL
;
A
#
# COMPACT_ATOMS: atom_id res chain seq x y z
N MET A 1 -1.39 -5.98 9.86
CA MET A 1 -2.42 -6.92 10.31
C MET A 1 -3.49 -7.01 9.20
N ALA A 2 -3.15 -7.55 8.01
CA ALA A 2 -4.08 -7.68 6.86
C ALA A 2 -4.64 -9.11 6.73
N TYR A 3 -3.99 -10.08 7.39
CA TYR A 3 -4.18 -11.50 7.14
C TYR A 3 -5.58 -12.04 7.46
N LEU A 4 -6.34 -11.41 8.38
CA LEU A 4 -7.62 -11.96 8.81
C LEU A 4 -8.76 -11.65 7.82
N VAL A 5 -8.76 -10.45 7.21
CA VAL A 5 -9.72 -10.10 6.16
C VAL A 5 -9.41 -10.87 4.88
N ASP A 6 -8.13 -11.02 4.54
CA ASP A 6 -7.70 -11.84 3.41
C ASP A 6 -8.12 -13.31 3.60
N LEU A 7 -7.87 -13.87 4.79
CA LEU A 7 -8.26 -15.23 5.15
C LEU A 7 -9.78 -15.40 5.10
N TYR A 8 -10.53 -14.45 5.66
CA TYR A 8 -11.99 -14.44 5.56
C TYR A 8 -12.40 -14.47 4.09
N SER A 9 -11.89 -13.58 3.25
CA SER A 9 -12.21 -13.53 1.82
C SER A 9 -11.91 -14.85 1.08
N ILE A 10 -10.84 -15.56 1.45
CA ILE A 10 -10.44 -16.83 0.81
C ILE A 10 -11.32 -18.00 1.27
N PHE A 11 -11.61 -18.09 2.57
CA PHE A 11 -12.28 -19.25 3.17
C PHE A 11 -13.80 -19.08 3.35
N LYS A 12 -14.35 -17.93 2.96
CA LYS A 12 -15.77 -17.63 3.09
C LYS A 12 -16.61 -18.56 2.21
N CYS A 13 -17.31 -19.51 2.83
CA CYS A 13 -18.34 -20.33 2.18
C CYS A 13 -19.67 -19.58 1.97
N LYS A 14 -19.99 -18.56 2.81
CA LYS A 14 -21.22 -17.73 2.71
C LYS A 14 -21.01 -16.32 3.30
N SER A 15 -21.75 -15.33 2.81
CA SER A 15 -21.80 -13.97 3.41
C SER A 15 -22.33 -13.94 4.82
N ASP A 16 -21.62 -13.24 5.69
CA ASP A 16 -22.06 -12.87 7.03
C ASP A 16 -21.98 -11.34 7.17
N PRO A 17 -23.09 -10.63 6.85
CA PRO A 17 -23.12 -9.18 6.89
C PRO A 17 -22.84 -8.58 8.28
N LEU A 18 -23.13 -9.30 9.36
CA LEU A 18 -22.89 -8.79 10.72
C LEU A 18 -21.39 -8.78 11.03
N LEU A 19 -20.69 -9.86 10.68
CA LEU A 19 -19.25 -9.94 10.82
C LEU A 19 -18.55 -8.95 9.88
N GLU A 20 -18.98 -8.85 8.63
CA GLU A 20 -18.43 -7.91 7.65
C GLU A 20 -18.55 -6.46 8.11
N ASN A 21 -19.72 -6.04 8.57
CA ASN A 21 -19.93 -4.70 9.11
C ASN A 21 -19.09 -4.45 10.38
N SER A 22 -18.92 -5.46 11.23
CA SER A 22 -18.07 -5.34 12.42
C SER A 22 -16.61 -5.14 12.04
N MET A 23 -16.10 -5.86 11.04
CA MET A 23 -14.74 -5.66 10.51
C MET A 23 -14.57 -4.29 9.85
N ILE A 24 -15.54 -3.85 9.04
CA ILE A 24 -15.54 -2.52 8.43
C ILE A 24 -15.45 -1.44 9.52
N ASN A 25 -16.35 -1.48 10.51
CA ASN A 25 -16.38 -0.49 11.59
C ASN A 25 -15.05 -0.46 12.34
N PHE A 26 -14.49 -1.64 12.67
CA PHE A 26 -13.19 -1.73 13.33
C PHE A 26 -12.05 -1.11 12.51
N ILE A 27 -12.01 -1.36 11.19
CA ILE A 27 -10.98 -0.75 10.32
C ILE A 27 -11.16 0.78 10.28
N LEU A 28 -12.40 1.27 10.17
CA LEU A 28 -12.70 2.71 10.11
C LEU A 28 -12.35 3.47 11.39
N GLU A 29 -12.26 2.81 12.55
CA GLU A 29 -11.77 3.43 13.80
C GLU A 29 -10.33 3.93 13.70
N PHE A 30 -9.54 3.42 12.75
CA PHE A 30 -8.16 3.84 12.53
C PHE A 30 -8.01 4.96 11.49
N GLN A 31 -9.10 5.45 10.89
CA GLN A 31 -9.02 6.56 9.95
C GLN A 31 -8.83 7.89 10.69
N ASN A 32 -7.79 8.64 10.34
CA ASN A 32 -7.49 9.94 10.94
C ASN A 32 -8.06 11.11 10.12
N GLY A 33 -7.98 12.31 10.68
CA GLY A 33 -8.50 13.54 10.05
C GLY A 33 -7.79 13.96 8.75
N ASP A 34 -6.63 13.37 8.45
CA ASP A 34 -5.88 13.52 7.20
C ASP A 34 -6.32 12.55 6.08
N HIS A 35 -7.37 11.76 6.34
CA HIS A 35 -7.90 10.71 5.47
C HIS A 35 -7.01 9.45 5.33
N GLY A 36 -5.86 9.40 5.98
CA GLY A 36 -5.04 8.20 6.10
C GLY A 36 -5.50 7.30 7.26
N PHE A 37 -4.86 6.15 7.41
CA PHE A 37 -5.10 5.22 8.51
C PHE A 37 -3.85 5.01 9.37
N GLY A 38 -4.07 4.90 10.67
CA GLY A 38 -3.10 4.42 11.64
C GLY A 38 -3.48 4.76 13.08
N TYR A 39 -2.83 4.12 14.07
CA TYR A 39 -3.26 4.20 15.47
C TYR A 39 -3.05 5.58 16.14
N HIS A 40 -1.87 6.18 15.97
CA HIS A 40 -1.55 7.52 16.51
C HIS A 40 -1.38 8.58 15.42
N GLN A 41 -0.92 8.14 14.26
CA GLN A 41 -0.71 8.95 13.07
C GLN A 41 -0.96 8.05 11.86
N SER A 42 -1.38 8.65 10.76
CA SER A 42 -1.52 7.92 9.51
C SER A 42 -0.16 7.52 8.96
N THR A 43 -0.10 6.32 8.39
CA THR A 43 1.07 5.85 7.64
C THR A 43 0.63 5.29 6.30
N LEU A 44 1.51 5.36 5.30
CA LEU A 44 1.21 4.82 3.97
C LEU A 44 0.97 3.31 4.03
N SER A 45 1.76 2.59 4.83
CA SER A 45 1.60 1.15 4.99
C SER A 45 0.29 0.74 5.67
N GLU A 46 -0.19 1.49 6.68
CA GLU A 46 -1.49 1.20 7.32
C GLU A 46 -2.66 1.62 6.43
N THR A 47 -2.55 2.78 5.76
CA THR A 47 -3.53 3.24 4.77
C THR A 47 -3.70 2.24 3.64
N SER A 48 -2.60 1.77 3.04
CA SER A 48 -2.62 0.77 1.98
C SER A 48 -3.34 -0.52 2.40
N LYS A 49 -3.06 -1.02 3.60
CA LYS A 49 -3.74 -2.21 4.14
C LYS A 49 -5.23 -1.94 4.37
N ALA A 50 -5.58 -0.81 4.96
CA ALA A 50 -6.96 -0.46 5.25
C ALA A 50 -7.81 -0.37 3.97
N VAL A 51 -7.33 0.33 2.93
CA VAL A 51 -8.08 0.45 1.67
C VAL A 51 -8.25 -0.89 0.96
N VAL A 52 -7.25 -1.76 0.99
CA VAL A 52 -7.35 -3.12 0.42
C VAL A 52 -8.37 -3.96 1.19
N MET A 53 -8.30 -3.97 2.52
CA MET A 53 -9.26 -4.71 3.35
C MET A 53 -10.69 -4.21 3.14
N LEU A 54 -10.87 -2.89 3.10
CA LEU A 54 -12.18 -2.27 2.86
C LEU A 54 -12.71 -2.59 1.44
N LYS A 55 -11.83 -2.65 0.42
CA LYS A 55 -12.21 -3.08 -0.92
C LYS A 55 -12.70 -4.53 -0.94
N LEU A 56 -11.99 -5.43 -0.25
CA LEU A 56 -12.38 -6.85 -0.14
C LEU A 56 -13.73 -7.02 0.58
N LEU A 57 -14.03 -6.15 1.53
CA LEU A 57 -15.32 -6.11 2.24
C LEU A 57 -16.40 -5.32 1.48
N ALA A 58 -16.16 -4.97 0.21
CA ALA A 58 -17.06 -4.21 -0.65
C ALA A 58 -17.50 -2.85 -0.05
N TYR A 59 -16.63 -2.24 0.75
CA TYR A 59 -16.87 -0.89 1.26
C TYR A 59 -16.66 0.17 0.15
N PRO A 60 -17.53 1.18 0.06
CA PRO A 60 -17.40 2.29 -0.90
C PRO A 60 -16.18 3.19 -0.57
N LEU A 61 -15.06 2.98 -1.28
CA LEU A 61 -13.74 3.57 -0.98
C LEU A 61 -13.69 5.08 -1.20
N GLU A 62 -14.53 5.60 -2.09
CA GLU A 62 -14.72 7.03 -2.38
C GLU A 62 -15.11 7.81 -1.12
N LYS A 63 -15.79 7.17 -0.15
CA LYS A 63 -16.09 7.79 1.16
C LYS A 63 -14.85 8.07 2.00
N LEU A 64 -13.76 7.33 1.76
CA LEU A 64 -12.53 7.46 2.54
C LEU A 64 -11.76 8.72 2.18
N GLN A 65 -11.79 9.15 0.92
CA GLN A 65 -10.93 10.21 0.38
C GLN A 65 -9.43 9.96 0.66
N ALA A 66 -9.03 8.67 0.67
CA ALA A 66 -7.67 8.24 0.98
C ALA A 66 -6.65 8.67 -0.08
N ASP A 67 -7.11 9.01 -1.29
CA ASP A 67 -6.32 9.62 -2.36
C ASP A 67 -5.60 10.90 -1.89
N ARG A 68 -6.20 11.67 -0.98
CA ARG A 68 -5.58 12.86 -0.39
C ARG A 68 -4.32 12.51 0.41
N PHE A 69 -4.42 11.56 1.32
CA PHE A 69 -3.28 11.11 2.12
C PHE A 69 -2.21 10.43 1.24
N ILE A 70 -2.63 9.64 0.25
CA ILE A 70 -1.71 9.01 -0.72
C ILE A 70 -0.92 10.09 -1.47
N ALA A 71 -1.59 11.15 -1.95
CA ALA A 71 -0.94 12.25 -2.64
C ALA A 71 0.08 12.99 -1.76
N GLU A 72 -0.20 13.16 -0.46
CA GLU A 72 0.74 13.77 0.50
C GLU A 72 1.98 12.92 0.79
N CYS A 73 1.88 11.60 0.61
CA CYS A 73 3.00 10.67 0.74
C CYS A 73 3.87 10.58 -0.52
N GLU A 74 3.43 11.10 -1.66
CA GLU A 74 4.23 11.13 -2.88
C GLU A 74 5.46 12.04 -2.73
N GLU A 75 6.62 11.53 -3.14
CA GLU A 75 7.89 12.25 -3.05
C GLU A 75 8.64 12.15 -4.39
N PRO A 76 8.95 13.28 -5.05
CA PRO A 76 9.49 13.27 -6.42
C PRO A 76 10.78 12.46 -6.61
N ARG A 77 11.59 12.29 -5.56
CA ARG A 77 12.91 11.63 -5.65
C ARG A 77 12.86 10.11 -5.59
N CYS A 78 11.88 9.56 -4.90
CA CYS A 78 11.80 8.12 -4.63
C CYS A 78 10.44 7.51 -4.91
N GLY A 79 9.43 8.31 -5.28
CA GLY A 79 8.06 7.88 -5.50
C GLY A 79 7.19 8.12 -4.27
N PHE A 80 7.50 7.44 -3.16
CA PHE A 80 6.70 7.51 -1.93
C PHE A 80 7.53 7.53 -0.65
N THR A 81 6.94 8.06 0.41
CA THR A 81 7.42 7.91 1.79
C THR A 81 6.30 7.39 2.70
N GLU A 82 6.68 6.87 3.87
CA GLU A 82 5.70 6.30 4.82
C GLU A 82 4.84 7.37 5.51
N ILE A 83 5.43 8.54 5.75
CA ILE A 83 4.79 9.66 6.43
C ILE A 83 5.02 10.90 5.56
N PRO A 84 3.97 11.71 5.29
CA PRO A 84 4.09 12.93 4.50
C PRO A 84 5.23 13.85 4.94
N GLY A 85 5.94 14.43 3.97
CA GLY A 85 7.03 15.38 4.22
C GLY A 85 8.33 14.77 4.76
N THR A 86 8.44 13.44 4.83
CA THR A 86 9.71 12.77 5.12
C THR A 86 10.49 12.48 3.83
N SER A 87 11.76 12.10 3.93
CA SER A 87 12.63 11.89 2.75
C SER A 87 13.22 10.48 2.66
N LEU A 88 12.92 9.61 3.62
CA LEU A 88 13.44 8.26 3.67
C LEU A 88 12.42 7.30 3.07
N SER A 89 12.85 6.51 2.09
CA SER A 89 11.99 5.53 1.44
C SER A 89 12.59 4.13 1.43
N TYR A 90 11.69 3.16 1.42
CA TYR A 90 11.96 1.74 1.38
C TYR A 90 10.98 1.08 0.41
N LEU A 91 11.36 -0.10 -0.10
CA LEU A 91 10.58 -0.80 -1.12
C LEU A 91 9.13 -1.08 -0.67
N GLU A 92 8.89 -1.37 0.61
CA GLU A 92 7.54 -1.59 1.12
C GLU A 92 6.68 -0.32 1.12
N PHE A 93 7.29 0.87 1.19
CA PHE A 93 6.56 2.14 1.12
C PHE A 93 6.15 2.42 -0.32
N ILE A 94 7.05 2.20 -1.29
CA ILE A 94 6.74 2.30 -2.72
C ILE A 94 5.62 1.32 -3.07
N TYR A 95 5.76 0.07 -2.63
CA TYR A 95 4.72 -0.94 -2.81
C TYR A 95 3.38 -0.53 -2.19
N GLY A 96 3.41 -0.05 -0.94
CA GLY A 96 2.22 0.42 -0.22
C GLY A 96 1.50 1.54 -0.97
N GLY A 97 2.24 2.54 -1.45
CA GLY A 97 1.69 3.67 -2.20
C GLY A 97 1.12 3.27 -3.56
N VAL A 98 1.87 2.49 -4.35
CA VAL A 98 1.40 1.98 -5.65
C VAL A 98 0.16 1.10 -5.48
N LEU A 99 0.15 0.21 -4.49
CA LEU A 99 -0.99 -0.66 -4.21
C LEU A 99 -2.20 0.16 -3.77
N ALA A 100 -2.02 1.13 -2.87
CA ALA A 100 -3.11 1.98 -2.39
C ALA A 100 -3.70 2.78 -3.55
N ALA A 101 -2.85 3.41 -4.36
CA ALA A 101 -3.24 4.18 -5.53
C ALA A 101 -4.06 3.36 -6.52
N ALA A 102 -3.57 2.18 -6.91
CA ALA A 102 -4.30 1.27 -7.79
C ALA A 102 -5.61 0.76 -7.15
N THR A 103 -5.65 0.64 -5.82
CA THR A 103 -6.84 0.16 -5.09
C THR A 103 -7.98 1.18 -5.14
N VAL A 104 -7.67 2.46 -4.97
CA VAL A 104 -8.62 3.59 -4.95
C VAL A 104 -8.75 4.33 -6.29
N ASP A 105 -8.14 3.81 -7.35
CA ASP A 105 -8.13 4.41 -8.70
C ASP A 105 -7.51 5.83 -8.73
N TYR A 106 -6.48 6.05 -7.91
CA TYR A 106 -5.71 7.28 -7.88
C TYR A 106 -4.55 7.25 -8.88
N LYS A 107 -4.37 8.34 -9.62
CA LYS A 107 -3.29 8.51 -10.60
C LYS A 107 -2.07 9.16 -9.95
N LEU A 108 -0.94 8.45 -9.96
CA LEU A 108 0.34 8.92 -9.43
C LEU A 108 0.88 10.14 -10.21
N HIS A 109 1.52 11.07 -9.49
CA HIS A 109 2.28 12.17 -10.07
C HIS A 109 3.69 11.75 -10.47
N TYR A 110 4.31 10.84 -9.72
CA TYR A 110 5.70 10.41 -9.93
C TYR A 110 5.85 8.89 -10.16
N PRO A 111 5.16 8.29 -11.16
CA PRO A 111 5.27 6.87 -11.44
C PRO A 111 6.70 6.45 -11.83
N ASP A 112 7.41 7.28 -12.60
CA ASP A 112 8.78 6.99 -13.03
C ASP A 112 9.74 6.91 -11.83
N SER A 113 9.60 7.81 -10.85
CA SER A 113 10.40 7.76 -9.61
C SER A 113 10.15 6.49 -8.79
N CYS A 114 8.93 5.93 -8.84
CA CYS A 114 8.64 4.64 -8.22
C CYS A 114 9.38 3.51 -8.96
N ILE A 115 9.34 3.51 -10.30
CA ILE A 115 10.00 2.52 -11.15
C ILE A 115 11.51 2.55 -10.91
N ASP A 116 12.14 3.72 -11.01
CA ASP A 116 13.57 3.91 -10.81
C ASP A 116 14.03 3.41 -9.43
N PHE A 117 13.24 3.68 -8.37
CA PHE A 117 13.55 3.19 -7.03
C PHE A 117 13.47 1.66 -6.96
N ILE A 118 12.42 1.05 -7.52
CA ILE A 118 12.23 -0.40 -7.52
C ILE A 118 13.35 -1.09 -8.29
N GLU A 119 13.70 -0.61 -9.48
CA GLU A 119 14.78 -1.17 -10.30
C GLU A 119 16.14 -1.06 -9.60
N SER A 120 16.38 0.06 -8.92
CA SER A 120 17.59 0.27 -8.11
C SER A 120 17.69 -0.68 -6.90
N CYS A 121 16.59 -1.31 -6.49
CA CYS A 121 16.58 -2.36 -5.47
C CYS A 121 16.89 -3.76 -6.03
N GLN A 122 17.00 -3.94 -7.35
CA GLN A 122 17.31 -5.25 -7.92
C GLN A 122 18.77 -5.63 -7.68
N THR A 123 19.00 -6.83 -7.15
CA THR A 123 20.34 -7.38 -6.94
C THR A 123 20.85 -8.10 -8.19
N ASN A 124 22.17 -8.29 -8.28
CA ASN A 124 22.80 -9.07 -9.36
C ASN A 124 22.37 -10.55 -9.44
N ARG A 125 21.63 -11.04 -8.43
CA ARG A 125 21.02 -12.39 -8.41
C ARG A 125 19.56 -12.41 -8.84
N GLY A 126 19.02 -11.27 -9.27
CA GLY A 126 17.67 -11.11 -9.82
C GLY A 126 16.58 -10.77 -8.81
N GLY A 127 16.74 -11.13 -7.53
CA GLY A 127 15.81 -10.74 -6.45
C GLY A 127 16.02 -9.29 -6.00
N PHE A 128 15.08 -8.75 -5.21
CA PHE A 128 15.08 -7.34 -4.78
C PHE A 128 15.40 -7.18 -3.30
N SER A 129 16.23 -6.20 -2.95
CA SER A 129 16.49 -5.75 -1.58
C SER A 129 15.48 -4.68 -1.14
N ARG A 130 15.49 -4.33 0.16
CA ARG A 130 14.60 -3.30 0.71
C ARG A 130 15.01 -1.86 0.34
N THR A 131 16.30 -1.66 0.10
CA THR A 131 16.95 -0.36 -0.13
C THR A 131 17.89 -0.43 -1.33
N VAL A 132 18.18 0.74 -1.91
CA VAL A 132 19.15 0.91 -3.02
C VAL A 132 20.62 0.78 -2.56
N TRP A 133 20.93 1.11 -1.30
CA TRP A 133 22.32 1.17 -0.78
C TRP A 133 22.84 -0.18 -0.25
N GLY A 134 22.39 -1.28 -0.86
CA GLY A 134 22.72 -2.64 -0.44
C GLY A 134 21.64 -3.27 0.45
N GLY A 135 21.79 -4.57 0.66
CA GLY A 135 20.82 -5.39 1.38
C GLY A 135 20.75 -6.81 0.80
N ILE A 136 20.09 -7.70 1.54
CA ILE A 136 19.85 -9.06 1.07
C ILE A 136 18.51 -9.08 0.32
N ALA A 137 18.50 -9.70 -0.86
CA ALA A 137 17.25 -9.96 -1.55
C ALA A 137 16.39 -10.95 -0.75
N THR A 138 15.12 -10.61 -0.56
CA THR A 138 14.15 -11.49 0.11
C THR A 138 12.99 -11.79 -0.82
N MET A 139 12.28 -12.88 -0.56
CA MET A 139 11.06 -13.21 -1.31
C MET A 139 9.99 -12.13 -1.14
N GLU A 140 9.86 -11.56 0.05
CA GLU A 140 8.91 -10.47 0.35
C GLU A 140 9.20 -9.23 -0.49
N ASN A 141 10.45 -8.75 -0.49
CA ASN A 141 10.85 -7.59 -1.30
C ASN A 141 10.72 -7.88 -2.80
N THR A 142 11.07 -9.09 -3.23
CA THR A 142 10.90 -9.51 -4.63
C THR A 142 9.42 -9.50 -5.04
N PHE A 143 8.53 -9.96 -4.18
CA PHE A 143 7.09 -9.85 -4.41
C PHE A 143 6.63 -8.39 -4.50
N TYR A 144 7.03 -7.54 -3.55
CA TYR A 144 6.70 -6.11 -3.56
C TYR A 144 7.13 -5.43 -4.87
N ALA A 145 8.38 -5.64 -5.30
CA ALA A 145 8.90 -5.07 -6.54
C ALA A 145 8.12 -5.52 -7.77
N VAL A 146 7.99 -6.84 -7.99
CA VAL A 146 7.35 -7.38 -9.20
C VAL A 146 5.87 -7.01 -9.24
N HIS A 147 5.17 -7.06 -8.11
CA HIS A 147 3.76 -6.70 -8.06
C HIS A 147 3.56 -5.19 -8.31
N ALA A 148 4.39 -4.33 -7.72
CA ALA A 148 4.33 -2.89 -7.98
C ALA A 148 4.60 -2.56 -9.46
N LEU A 149 5.63 -3.15 -10.08
CA LEU A 149 5.94 -2.93 -11.50
C LEU A 149 4.79 -3.38 -12.43
N LYS A 150 4.11 -4.47 -12.09
CA LYS A 150 2.90 -4.91 -12.80
C LYS A 150 1.76 -3.88 -12.66
N LEU A 151 1.52 -3.36 -11.45
CA LEU A 151 0.50 -2.32 -11.23
C LEU A 151 0.84 -1.02 -11.97
N LEU A 152 2.13 -0.72 -12.15
CA LEU A 152 2.64 0.41 -12.93
C LEU A 152 2.68 0.14 -14.45
N SER A 153 2.21 -1.02 -14.92
CA SER A 153 2.19 -1.42 -16.34
C SER A 153 3.57 -1.48 -17.01
N VAL A 154 4.62 -1.81 -16.24
CA VAL A 154 5.99 -2.02 -16.73
C VAL A 154 6.25 -3.49 -17.07
N LEU A 155 5.47 -4.41 -16.48
CA LEU A 155 5.52 -5.86 -16.66
C LEU A 155 4.11 -6.42 -16.94
#